data_AF-A0A9W8HQ33-F1
#
_entry.id   AF-A0A9W8HQ33-F1
#
_cell.length_a   1.000
_cell.length_b   1.000
_cell.length_c   1.000
_cell.angle_alpha   90.00
_cell.angle_beta   90.00
_cell.angle_gamma   90.00
#
_symmetry.space_group_name_H-M   'P 1'
#
loop_
_entity.id
_entity.type
_entity.pdbx_description
1 polymer ?
#
loop_
_entity_poly.entity_id
_entity_poly.type
_entity_poly.pdbx_seq_one_letter_code
_entity_poly.pdbx_strand_id
1 'polypeptide(L)'
;MLMLSVEAAHTRSLYASVSDLNFLIAHYLSQGPLREAAEPLRRQLEERAGAMLPLRYDWQGKQHSRAYDELAQEHPHIAPDELLRIMQALISRDSLALSTAGGTVLGRSHRRPRHATPDTLITS
;
A
#
# COMPACT_ATOMS: atom_id res chain seq x y z
N MET A 1 -34.87 12.82 3.18
CA MET A 1 -33.87 12.75 4.27
C MET A 1 -33.34 11.30 4.42
N LEU A 2 -32.86 10.69 3.33
CA LEU A 2 -32.20 9.36 3.31
C LEU A 2 -31.00 9.38 2.35
N MET A 3 -31.06 10.20 1.29
CA MET A 3 -29.96 10.45 0.35
C MET A 3 -28.68 11.03 1.00
N LEU A 4 -28.80 11.86 2.05
CA LEU A 4 -27.64 12.43 2.76
C LEU A 4 -26.88 11.43 3.63
N SER A 5 -27.50 10.31 4.03
CA SER A 5 -26.84 9.27 4.85
C SER A 5 -25.98 8.31 4.04
N VAL A 6 -26.38 8.01 2.79
CA VAL A 6 -25.61 7.12 1.91
C VAL A 6 -24.31 7.81 1.45
N GLU A 7 -24.38 9.10 1.13
CA GLU A 7 -23.21 9.90 0.76
C GLU A 7 -22.22 10.03 1.93
N ALA A 8 -22.74 10.24 3.15
CA ALA A 8 -21.93 10.26 4.37
C ALA A 8 -21.27 8.89 4.65
N ALA A 9 -21.95 7.77 4.38
CA ALA A 9 -21.38 6.43 4.53
C ALA A 9 -20.29 6.14 3.47
N HIS A 10 -20.52 6.55 2.22
CA HIS A 10 -19.56 6.38 1.13
C HIS A 10 -18.28 7.17 1.38
N THR A 11 -18.41 8.44 1.76
CA THR A 11 -17.26 9.28 2.14
C THR A 11 -16.52 8.69 3.34
N ARG A 12 -17.22 8.21 4.37
CA ARG A 12 -16.59 7.54 5.53
C ARG A 12 -15.82 6.28 5.15
N SER A 13 -16.35 5.49 4.21
CA SER A 13 -15.68 4.31 3.65
C SER A 13 -14.44 4.69 2.85
N LEU A 14 -14.51 5.77 2.06
CA LEU A 14 -13.35 6.29 1.34
C LEU A 14 -12.27 6.79 2.30
N TYR A 15 -12.63 7.55 3.33
CA TYR A 15 -11.67 8.01 4.34
C TYR A 15 -11.00 6.86 5.09
N ALA A 16 -11.75 5.80 5.44
CA ALA A 16 -11.16 4.60 6.05
C ALA A 16 -10.14 3.92 5.12
N SER A 17 -10.48 3.78 3.83
CA SER A 17 -9.54 3.22 2.84
C SER A 17 -8.28 4.07 2.63
N VAL A 18 -8.42 5.40 2.72
CA VAL A 18 -7.30 6.35 2.61
C VAL A 18 -6.39 6.28 3.85
N SER A 19 -6.96 6.17 5.06
CA SER A 19 -6.16 6.03 6.28
C SER A 19 -5.37 4.72 6.31
N ASP A 20 -5.97 3.63 5.84
CA ASP A 20 -5.30 2.32 5.76
C ASP A 20 -4.13 2.36 4.76
N LEU A 21 -4.36 2.99 3.61
CA LEU A 21 -3.31 3.17 2.60
C LEU A 21 -2.16 4.04 3.11
N ASN A 22 -2.46 5.15 3.79
CA ASN A 22 -1.44 6.03 4.34
C ASN A 22 -0.57 5.31 5.38
N PHE A 23 -1.18 4.50 6.24
CA PHE A 23 -0.45 3.66 7.18
C PHE A 23 0.47 2.68 6.45
N LEU A 24 -0.03 1.97 5.44
CA LEU A 24 0.75 1.03 4.63
C LEU A 24 1.93 1.69 3.92
N ILE A 25 1.75 2.91 3.39
CA ILE A 25 2.84 3.68 2.76
C ILE A 25 3.91 4.04 3.80
N ALA A 26 3.50 4.58 4.95
CA ALA A 26 4.45 4.93 6.01
C ALA A 26 5.18 3.68 6.55
N HIS A 27 4.50 2.53 6.61
CA HIS A 27 5.08 1.25 7.00
C HIS A 27 6.06 0.67 5.99
N TYR A 28 5.74 0.76 4.71
CA TYR A 28 6.66 0.39 3.65
C TYR A 28 7.93 1.26 3.66
N LEU A 29 7.78 2.58 3.83
CA LEU A 29 8.91 3.51 3.84
C LEU A 29 9.79 3.35 5.08
N SER A 30 9.20 3.15 6.27
CA SER A 30 9.94 3.09 7.54
C SER A 30 10.87 1.88 7.61
N GLN A 31 10.51 0.79 6.95
CA GLN A 31 11.27 -0.47 6.95
C GLN A 31 12.07 -0.68 5.66
N GLY A 32 11.73 0.03 4.59
CA GLY A 32 12.36 -0.04 3.28
C GLY A 32 13.66 0.77 3.13
N PRO A 33 14.14 0.98 1.89
CA PRO A 33 15.36 1.75 1.62
C PRO A 33 15.18 3.28 1.74
N LEU A 34 13.95 3.78 1.80
CA LEU A 34 13.63 5.21 1.92
C LEU A 34 13.18 5.60 3.35
N ARG A 35 13.94 5.17 4.36
CA ARG A 35 13.59 5.40 5.77
C ARG A 35 13.56 6.88 6.16
N GLU A 36 14.46 7.67 5.57
CA GLU A 36 14.54 9.11 5.80
C GLU A 36 13.27 9.85 5.37
N ALA A 37 12.58 9.34 4.33
CA ALA A 37 11.31 9.90 3.89
C ALA A 37 10.12 9.47 4.77
N ALA A 38 10.28 8.41 5.57
CA ALA A 38 9.21 7.89 6.42
C ALA A 38 8.96 8.77 7.64
N GLU A 39 10.01 9.35 8.22
CA GLU A 39 9.94 10.18 9.43
C GLU A 39 9.04 11.41 9.28
N PRO A 40 9.23 12.29 8.27
CA PRO A 40 8.36 13.45 8.09
C PRO A 40 6.93 13.04 7.73
N LEU A 41 6.77 11.93 7.00
CA LEU A 41 5.44 11.40 6.68
C LEU A 41 4.71 10.95 7.95
N ARG A 42 5.37 10.18 8.83
CA ARG A 42 4.80 9.72 10.09
C ARG A 42 4.36 10.89 10.98
N ARG A 43 5.19 11.93 11.11
CA ARG A 43 4.82 13.16 11.84
C ARG A 43 3.56 13.80 11.27
N GLN A 44 3.49 13.97 9.96
CA GLN A 44 2.31 14.55 9.31
C GLN A 44 1.05 13.70 9.50
N LEU A 45 1.20 12.37 9.53
CA LEU A 45 0.09 11.46 9.80
C LEU A 45 -0.41 11.56 11.25
N GLU A 46 0.50 11.71 12.22
CA GLU A 46 0.18 11.89 13.63
C GLU A 46 -0.45 13.26 13.92
N GLU A 47 0.07 14.34 13.33
CA GLU A 47 -0.49 15.69 13.43
C GLU A 47 -1.92 15.77 12.85
N ARG A 48 -2.22 14.94 11.85
CA ARG A 48 -3.52 14.86 11.16
C ARG A 48 -4.31 13.60 11.54
N ALA A 49 -3.99 12.97 12.67
CA ALA A 49 -4.50 11.66 13.08
C ALA A 49 -6.04 11.54 13.12
N GLY A 50 -6.78 12.66 13.18
CA GLY A 50 -8.25 12.67 13.08
C GLY A 50 -8.80 12.21 11.72
N ALA A 51 -8.01 12.21 10.64
CA ALA A 51 -8.43 11.78 9.30
C ALA A 51 -7.45 10.86 8.57
N MET A 52 -6.18 10.82 9.01
CA MET A 52 -5.09 10.24 8.22
C MET A 52 -4.57 8.90 8.77
N LEU A 53 -4.91 8.54 10.01
CA LEU A 53 -4.61 7.24 10.61
C LEU A 53 -5.90 6.55 11.05
N PRO A 54 -5.95 5.20 11.02
CA PRO A 54 -7.06 4.44 11.57
C PRO A 54 -7.32 4.83 13.04
N LEU A 55 -8.51 5.37 13.29
CA LEU A 55 -8.94 5.78 14.62
C LEU A 55 -9.47 4.58 15.41
N ARG A 56 -9.22 4.58 16.72
CA ARG A 56 -9.91 3.68 17.64
C ARG A 56 -11.12 4.38 18.25
N TYR A 57 -12.21 3.64 18.33
CA TYR A 57 -13.39 4.05 19.11
C TYR A 57 -13.37 3.29 20.43
N ASP A 58 -13.48 4.03 21.53
CA ASP A 58 -13.70 3.43 22.84
C ASP A 58 -15.09 2.80 22.94
N TRP A 59 -15.33 2.01 23.97
CA TRP A 59 -16.64 1.42 24.28
C TRP A 59 -17.74 2.49 24.49
N GLN A 60 -17.35 3.74 24.76
CA GLN A 60 -18.24 4.92 24.83
C GLN A 60 -18.39 5.67 23.49
N GLY A 61 -17.78 5.17 22.41
CA GLY A 61 -17.83 5.78 21.08
C GLY A 61 -16.94 7.01 20.89
N LYS A 62 -16.06 7.32 21.85
CA LYS A 62 -15.11 8.43 21.74
C LYS A 62 -13.95 8.04 20.82
N GLN A 63 -13.53 8.97 19.97
CA GLN A 63 -12.37 8.80 19.10
C GLN A 63 -11.07 9.04 19.88
N HIS A 64 -10.13 8.12 19.75
CA HIS A 64 -8.79 8.24 20.31
C HIS A 64 -7.77 8.30 19.18
N SER A 65 -6.99 9.40 19.15
CA SER A 65 -5.82 9.51 18.29
C SER A 65 -4.78 8.50 18.74
N ARG A 66 -4.17 7.81 17.78
CA ARG A 66 -3.13 6.82 18.02
C ARG A 66 -1.85 7.25 17.35
N ALA A 67 -0.71 7.01 18.00
CA ALA A 67 0.59 7.22 17.38
C ALA A 67 0.86 6.14 16.33
N TYR A 68 1.72 6.44 15.35
CA TYR A 68 2.06 5.46 14.33
C TYR A 68 2.67 4.18 14.94
N ASP A 69 3.56 4.34 15.93
CA ASP A 69 4.27 3.21 16.54
C ASP A 69 3.32 2.27 17.30
N GLU A 70 2.29 2.82 17.96
CA GLU A 70 1.27 2.02 18.64
C GLU A 70 0.46 1.19 17.63
N LEU A 71 0.11 1.80 16.49
CA LEU A 71 -0.61 1.10 15.43
C LEU A 71 0.25 0.00 14.80
N ALA A 72 1.55 0.26 14.57
CA ALA A 72 2.48 -0.75 14.08
C ALA A 72 2.66 -1.92 15.06
N GLN A 73 2.66 -1.65 16.37
CA GLN A 73 2.76 -2.69 17.41
C GLN A 73 1.49 -3.55 17.49
N GLU A 74 0.31 -2.97 17.29
CA GLU A 74 -0.96 -3.70 17.31
C GLU A 74 -1.19 -4.56 16.05
N HIS A 75 -0.53 -4.21 14.94
CA HIS A 75 -0.63 -4.94 13.67
C HIS A 75 0.71 -5.59 13.26
N PRO A 76 1.28 -6.50 14.06
CA PRO A 76 2.58 -7.12 13.77
C PRO A 76 2.54 -8.06 12.56
N HIS A 77 1.36 -8.46 12.12
CA HIS A 77 1.14 -9.30 10.95
C HIS A 77 1.27 -8.55 9.63
N ILE A 78 1.20 -7.21 9.65
CA ILE A 78 1.39 -6.40 8.45
C ILE A 78 2.88 -6.33 8.20
N ALA A 79 3.33 -7.07 7.19
CA ALA A 79 4.73 -7.07 6.82
C ALA A 79 5.10 -5.75 6.10
N PRO A 80 6.36 -5.32 6.16
CA PRO A 80 6.84 -4.15 5.42
C PRO A 80 6.55 -4.19 3.92
N ASP A 81 6.55 -5.37 3.32
CA ASP A 81 6.32 -5.62 1.90
C ASP A 81 4.83 -5.83 1.56
N GLU A 82 3.92 -5.69 2.51
CA GLU A 82 2.49 -5.97 2.31
C GLU A 82 1.88 -5.08 1.23
N LEU A 83 2.23 -3.78 1.21
CA LEU A 83 1.82 -2.86 0.14
C LEU A 83 2.26 -3.37 -1.24
N LEU A 84 3.48 -3.89 -1.34
CA LEU A 84 4.02 -4.43 -2.59
C LEU A 84 3.28 -5.71 -2.99
N ARG A 85 2.98 -6.61 -2.04
CA ARG A 85 2.20 -7.84 -2.28
C ARG A 85 0.81 -7.53 -2.83
N ILE A 86 0.12 -6.55 -2.23
CA ILE A 86 -1.19 -6.10 -2.72
C ILE A 86 -1.08 -5.58 -4.15
N MET A 87 -0.10 -4.71 -4.43
CA MET A 87 0.11 -4.20 -5.79
C MET A 87 0.43 -5.31 -6.79
N GLN A 88 1.26 -6.28 -6.43
CA GLN A 88 1.57 -7.45 -7.27
C GLN A 88 0.34 -8.31 -7.53
N ALA A 89 -0.49 -8.55 -6.52
CA ALA A 89 -1.73 -9.31 -6.64
C ALA A 89 -2.73 -8.61 -7.57
N LEU A 90 -2.86 -7.28 -7.46
CA LEU A 90 -3.70 -6.47 -8.35
C LEU A 90 -3.21 -6.49 -9.79
N ILE A 91 -1.90 -6.29 -10.01
CA ILE A 91 -1.30 -6.36 -11.35
C ILE A 91 -1.48 -7.75 -11.98
N SER A 92 -1.35 -8.81 -11.18
CA SER A 92 -1.49 -10.19 -11.66
C SER A 92 -2.94 -10.55 -11.99
N ARG A 93 -3.91 -9.97 -11.26
CA ARG A 93 -5.34 -10.16 -11.49
C ARG A 93 -5.85 -9.35 -12.68
N ASP A 94 -5.46 -8.08 -12.77
CA ASP A 94 -5.95 -7.12 -13.76
C ASP A 94 -4.83 -6.69 -14.71
N SER A 95 -4.20 -7.65 -15.39
CA SER A 95 -3.08 -7.37 -16.31
C SER A 95 -3.48 -6.51 -17.52
N LEU A 96 -4.78 -6.27 -17.75
CA LEU A 96 -5.31 -5.48 -18.87
C LEU A 96 -5.55 -4.00 -18.52
N ALA A 97 -5.86 -3.66 -17.27
CA ALA A 97 -6.23 -2.29 -16.89
C ALA A 97 -5.03 -1.42 -16.49
N LEU A 98 -3.95 -2.02 -15.98
CA LEU A 98 -2.72 -1.32 -15.59
C LEU A 98 -1.63 -1.37 -16.67
N SER A 99 -1.95 -1.85 -17.87
CA SER A 99 -1.07 -1.82 -19.03
C SER A 99 -0.95 -0.39 -19.57
N THR A 100 -0.22 0.46 -18.85
CA THR A 100 0.35 1.66 -19.45
C THR A 100 1.25 1.20 -20.59
N ALA A 101 1.11 1.80 -21.77
CA ALA A 101 1.76 1.39 -23.02
C ALA A 101 3.25 1.02 -22.80
N GLY A 102 3.57 -0.27 -22.67
CA GLY A 102 4.94 -0.74 -22.39
C GLY A 102 5.11 -1.89 -21.39
N GLY A 103 4.04 -2.41 -20.77
CA GLY A 103 4.07 -3.68 -20.02
C GLY A 103 4.35 -3.59 -18.51
N THR A 104 4.59 -2.39 -17.96
CA THR A 104 4.55 -2.09 -16.52
C THR A 104 4.44 -0.58 -16.34
N VAL A 105 3.90 -0.10 -15.22
CA VAL A 105 3.73 1.34 -14.92
C VAL A 105 5.03 2.15 -15.06
N LEU A 106 6.18 1.53 -14.82
CA LEU A 106 7.51 2.13 -14.98
C LEU A 106 8.32 1.53 -16.14
N GLY A 107 7.65 0.88 -17.10
CA GLY A 107 8.28 0.33 -18.31
C GLY A 107 9.30 -0.79 -18.08
N ARG A 108 9.28 -1.46 -16.93
CA ARG A 108 10.19 -2.57 -16.61
C ARG A 108 9.71 -3.86 -17.29
N SER A 109 9.96 -3.94 -18.59
CA SER A 109 9.84 -5.21 -19.31
C SER A 109 10.82 -6.21 -18.70
N HIS A 110 10.31 -7.22 -17.98
CA HIS A 110 11.08 -8.42 -17.69
C HIS A 110 11.43 -9.04 -19.04
N ARG A 111 12.63 -8.73 -19.57
CA ARG A 111 13.23 -9.55 -20.61
C ARG A 111 13.30 -10.95 -20.01
N ARG A 112 12.42 -11.85 -20.48
CA ARG A 112 12.61 -13.29 -20.26
C ARG A 112 14.04 -13.60 -20.70
N PRO A 113 14.88 -14.23 -19.86
CA PRO A 113 16.16 -14.73 -20.35
C PRO A 113 15.85 -15.64 -21.54
N ARG A 114 16.35 -15.28 -22.72
CA ARG A 114 16.31 -16.19 -23.86
C ARG A 114 17.10 -17.41 -23.43
N HIS A 115 16.44 -18.55 -23.39
CA HIS A 115 17.06 -19.84 -23.21
C HIS A 115 18.18 -19.95 -24.25
N ALA A 116 19.44 -19.80 -23.84
CA ALA A 116 20.56 -20.15 -24.70
C ALA A 116 20.55 -21.67 -24.77
N THR A 117 20.12 -22.22 -25.90
CA THR A 117 20.38 -23.62 -26.23
C THR A 117 21.88 -23.76 -26.47
N PRO A 118 22.62 -24.58 -25.72
CA PRO A 118 23.97 -24.96 -26.10
C PRO A 118 23.86 -26.19 -26.97
N ASP A 119 23.79 -26.03 -28.29
CA ASP A 119 24.04 -27.10 -29.28
C ASP A 119 24.43 -26.35 -30.56
N THR A 120 25.59 -26.53 -31.18
CA THR A 120 26.17 -27.81 -31.59
C THR A 120 27.66 -27.55 -31.87
N LEU A 121 28.59 -28.19 -31.12
CA LEU A 121 29.96 -28.34 -31.62
C LEU A 121 29.94 -29.53 -32.58
N ILE A 122 29.94 -29.19 -33.86
CA ILE A 122 30.05 -30.11 -34.98
C ILE A 122 31.41 -30.80 -34.89
N THR A 123 31.38 -32.12 -34.73
CA THR A 123 32.48 -33.02 -35.07
C THR A 123 32.79 -32.88 -36.55
N SER A 124 34.05 -32.56 -36.88
CA SER A 124 34.77 -33.02 -38.07
C SER A 124 36.27 -32.88 -37.82
#